data_AF-A0A7H8W6H6-F1
#
_entry.id   AF-A0A7H8W6H6-F1
#
_cell.length_a   1.000
_cell.length_b   1.000
_cell.length_c   1.000
_cell.angle_alpha   90.00
_cell.angle_beta   90.00
_cell.angle_gamma   90.00
#
_symmetry.space_group_name_H-M   'P 1'
#
loop_
_entity.id
_entity.type
_entity.pdbx_description
1 polymer ?
#
loop_
_entity_poly.entity_id
_entity_poly.type
_entity_poly.pdbx_seq_one_letter_code
_entity_poly.pdbx_strand_id
1 'polypeptide(L)'
;MKFVKGQEVSYTAISGRSYKGTIIERKMDLKKGFIIKSTSKERDFHYLIEIQKYGTTEKILCAENHLKLLEKKKRAVKKVA
;
A
#
# COMPACT_ATOMS: atom_id res chain seq x y z
N MET A 1 10.11 6.66 -3.72
CA MET A 1 8.66 6.35 -3.84
C MET A 1 8.53 4.86 -4.05
N LYS A 2 7.92 4.12 -3.10
CA LYS A 2 8.04 2.65 -3.03
C LYS A 2 7.00 1.89 -3.86
N PHE A 3 5.83 2.48 -4.07
CA PHE A 3 4.72 1.86 -4.82
C PHE A 3 4.20 2.75 -5.97
N VAL A 4 3.84 2.12 -7.09
CA VAL A 4 3.35 2.75 -8.33
C VAL A 4 1.91 2.32 -8.66
N LYS A 5 1.15 3.18 -9.34
CA LYS A 5 -0.21 2.88 -9.81
C LYS A 5 -0.20 1.63 -10.71
N GLY A 6 -1.16 0.74 -10.49
CA GLY A 6 -1.26 -0.56 -11.17
C GLY A 6 -0.38 -1.65 -10.57
N GLN A 7 0.37 -1.39 -9.50
CA GLN A 7 1.22 -2.38 -8.87
C GLN A 7 0.42 -3.28 -7.91
N GLU A 8 0.64 -4.59 -8.03
CA GLU A 8 0.11 -5.59 -7.09
C GLU A 8 0.85 -5.50 -5.75
N VAL A 9 0.09 -5.37 -4.67
CA VAL A 9 0.59 -5.25 -3.30
C VAL A 9 -0.19 -6.15 -2.36
N SER A 10 0.44 -6.56 -1.26
CA SER A 10 -0.24 -7.17 -0.12
C SER A 10 -0.55 -6.09 0.89
N TYR A 11 -1.84 -5.93 1.21
CA TYR A 11 -2.32 -5.04 2.24
C TYR A 11 -2.62 -5.81 3.52
N THR A 12 -1.99 -5.44 4.62
CA THR A 12 -2.30 -6.00 5.93
C THR A 12 -3.24 -5.06 6.67
N ALA A 13 -4.49 -5.48 6.83
CA ALA A 13 -5.48 -4.77 7.62
C ALA A 13 -5.09 -4.71 9.10
N ILE A 14 -5.68 -3.77 9.84
CA ILE A 14 -5.45 -3.61 11.30
C ILE A 14 -5.82 -4.90 12.06
N SER A 15 -6.75 -5.69 11.52
CA SER A 15 -7.11 -7.01 12.04
C SER A 15 -6.02 -8.09 11.86
N GLY A 16 -4.88 -7.76 11.25
CA GLY A 16 -3.79 -8.69 10.92
C GLY A 16 -4.03 -9.53 9.66
N ARG A 17 -5.23 -9.44 9.06
CA ARG A 17 -5.54 -10.15 7.81
C ARG A 17 -4.87 -9.47 6.63
N SER A 18 -4.22 -10.27 5.79
CA SER A 18 -3.58 -9.80 4.57
C SER A 18 -4.47 -10.06 3.38
N TYR A 19 -4.68 -9.03 2.57
CA TYR A 19 -5.48 -9.05 1.35
C TYR A 19 -4.58 -8.69 0.18
N LYS A 20 -4.86 -9.32 -0.97
CA LYS A 20 -4.22 -8.93 -2.22
C LYS A 20 -4.94 -7.69 -2.75
N GLY A 21 -4.17 -6.68 -3.15
CA GLY A 21 -4.72 -5.47 -3.73
C GLY A 21 -3.84 -4.87 -4.80
N THR A 22 -4.39 -3.85 -5.46
CA THR A 22 -3.71 -3.10 -6.52
C THR A 22 -3.69 -1.62 -6.16
N ILE A 23 -2.55 -0.97 -6.31
CA ILE A 23 -2.42 0.47 -6.09
C ILE A 23 -3.22 1.20 -7.16
N ILE A 24 -4.27 1.92 -6.78
CA ILE A 24 -5.08 2.73 -7.70
C ILE A 24 -4.50 4.13 -7.81
N GLU A 25 -4.19 4.75 -6.68
CA GLU A 25 -3.73 6.13 -6.63
C GLU A 25 -2.92 6.40 -5.37
N ARG A 26 -2.01 7.37 -5.44
CA ARG A 26 -1.35 7.93 -4.26
C ARG A 26 -2.05 9.21 -3.86
N LYS A 27 -2.60 9.27 -2.65
CA LYS A 27 -3.05 10.51 -2.04
C LYS A 27 -1.98 11.02 -1.09
N MET A 28 -1.40 12.17 -1.42
CA MET A 28 -0.59 12.90 -0.44
C MET A 28 -1.56 13.64 0.46
N ASP A 29 -1.49 13.39 1.78
CA ASP A 29 -2.22 14.23 2.74
C ASP A 29 -1.54 15.59 2.77
N LEU A 30 -1.96 16.47 1.85
CA LEU A 30 -1.70 17.89 1.94
C LEU A 30 -2.64 18.42 3.00
N LYS A 31 -2.27 18.29 4.28
CA LYS A 31 -2.70 19.22 5.33
C LYS A 31 -2.15 20.62 5.01
N LYS A 32 -2.61 21.21 3.89
CA LYS A 32 -2.57 22.63 3.61
C LYS A 32 -3.78 23.22 4.33
N GLY A 33 -3.57 23.74 5.54
CA GLY A 33 -4.68 24.36 6.23
C GLY A 33 -4.33 24.97 7.57
N PHE A 34 -4.28 24.17 8.63
CA PHE A 34 -4.46 24.74 9.95
C PHE A 34 -3.51 24.13 11.00
N ILE A 35 -2.60 25.00 11.44
CA ILE A 35 -2.03 25.10 12.78
C ILE A 35 -1.29 23.86 13.30
N ILE A 36 0.04 23.96 13.20
CA ILE A 36 1.02 23.09 13.81
C ILE A 36 0.90 23.20 15.34
N LYS A 37 0.38 22.15 15.98
CA LYS A 37 0.85 21.74 17.32
C LYS A 37 0.84 20.22 17.37
N SER A 38 1.93 19.70 17.92
CA SER A 38 2.20 18.28 18.22
C SER A 38 2.93 17.52 17.11
N THR A 39 4.24 17.47 17.30
CA THR A 39 5.09 16.25 17.28
C THR A 39 4.95 15.30 16.09
N SER A 40 6.09 15.09 15.43
CA SER A 40 6.40 14.03 14.48
C SER A 40 6.29 14.44 13.01
N LYS A 41 7.47 14.79 12.50
CA LYS A 41 7.85 14.87 11.09
C LYS A 41 7.56 13.54 10.39
N GLU A 42 6.39 13.33 9.82
CA GLU A 42 6.25 12.33 8.77
C GLU A 42 5.16 12.80 7.80
N ARG A 43 5.55 12.99 6.54
CA ARG A 43 4.57 13.17 5.47
C ARG A 43 3.92 11.80 5.30
N ASP A 44 2.81 11.55 5.99
CA ASP A 44 2.08 10.29 5.86
C ASP A 44 1.49 10.18 4.45
N PHE A 45 2.24 9.51 3.57
CA PHE A 45 1.78 9.16 2.25
C PHE A 45 0.70 8.09 2.38
N HIS A 46 -0.50 8.43 1.93
CA HIS A 46 -1.61 7.50 1.86
C HIS A 46 -1.75 6.96 0.44
N TYR A 47 -2.00 5.66 0.34
CA TYR A 47 -2.21 4.98 -0.91
C TYR A 47 -3.65 4.48 -0.95
N LEU A 48 -4.35 4.82 -2.02
CA LEU A 48 -5.63 4.23 -2.35
C LEU A 48 -5.35 2.91 -3.08
N ILE A 49 -5.74 1.82 -2.45
CA ILE A 49 -5.64 0.48 -3.02
C ILE A 49 -7.03 -0.08 -3.26
N GLU A 50 -7.14 -0.98 -4.21
CA GLU A 50 -8.33 -1.81 -4.40
C GLU A 50 -7.99 -3.23 -3.98
N ILE A 51 -8.68 -3.75 -2.96
CA ILE A 51 -8.52 -5.13 -2.49
C ILE A 51 -9.75 -5.96 -2.86
N GLN A 52 -9.57 -7.27 -2.98
CA GLN A 52 -10.68 -8.19 -3.11
C GLN A 52 -10.95 -8.88 -1.77
N LYS A 53 -12.15 -8.69 -1.24
CA LYS A 53 -12.59 -9.22 0.06
C LYS A 53 -13.95 -9.88 -0.11
N TYR A 54 -14.04 -11.17 0.21
CA TYR A 54 -15.29 -11.95 0.13
C TYR A 54 -16.01 -11.88 -1.23
N GLY A 55 -15.27 -11.80 -2.34
CA GLY A 55 -15.83 -11.70 -3.69
C GLY A 55 -16.16 -10.28 -4.15
N THR A 56 -16.08 -9.29 -3.25
CA THR A 56 -16.30 -7.88 -3.58
C THR A 56 -14.96 -7.14 -3.67
N THR A 57 -14.86 -6.16 -4.56
CA THR A 57 -13.75 -5.22 -4.61
C THR A 57 -14.04 -4.02 -3.72
N GLU A 58 -13.15 -3.78 -2.75
CA GLU A 58 -13.22 -2.63 -1.83
C GLU A 58 -12.01 -1.71 -2.06
N LYS A 59 -12.25 -0.40 -2.09
CA LYS A 59 -11.21 0.62 -2.18
C LYS A 59 -10.85 1.11 -0.79
N ILE A 60 -9.61 0.91 -0.39
CA ILE A 60 -9.12 1.24 0.96
C ILE A 60 -8.01 2.27 0.84
N LEU A 61 -8.07 3.28 1.71
CA LEU A 61 -6.98 4.21 1.91
C LEU A 61 -6.08 3.68 3.04
N CYS A 62 -4.80 3.47 2.77
CA CYS A 62 -3.86 2.96 3.78
C CYS A 62 -2.49 3.64 3.70
N ALA A 63 -1.80 3.73 4.83
CA ALA A 63 -0.42 4.21 4.87
C ALA A 63 0.55 3.19 4.27
N GLU A 64 1.74 3.66 3.87
CA GLU A 64 2.80 2.81 3.30
C GLU A 64 3.16 1.62 4.20
N ASN A 65 3.11 1.79 5.52
CA ASN A 65 3.49 0.78 6.51
C ASN A 65 2.60 -0.48 6.47
N HIS A 66 1.37 -0.36 5.96
CA HIS A 66 0.44 -1.49 5.81
C HIS A 66 0.57 -2.20 4.46
N LEU A 67 1.42 -1.69 3.58
CA LEU A 67 1.64 -2.22 2.23
C LEU A 67 2.96 -2.97 2.15
N LYS A 68 2.90 -4.19 1.63
CA LYS A 68 4.08 -4.96 1.23
C LYS A 68 4.06 -5.21 -0.26
N LEU A 69 5.23 -5.06 -0.88
CA LEU A 69 5.37 -5.37 -2.28
C LEU A 69 5.18 -6.88 -2.47
N LEU A 70 4.22 -7.26 -3.31
CA LEU A 70 4.09 -8.64 -3.74
C LEU A 70 5.12 -8.85 -4.84
N GLU A 71 6.41 -8.95 -4.49
CA GLU A 71 7.40 -9.38 -5.47
C GLU A 71 6.94 -10.75 -5.98
N LYS A 72 6.51 -10.79 -7.24
CA LYS A 72 6.49 -12.04 -8.01
C LYS A 72 7.92 -12.54 -7.89
N LYS A 73 8.15 -13.53 -7.03
CA LYS A 73 9.42 -14.24 -6.96
C LYS A 73 9.78 -14.51 -8.41
N LYS A 74 10.74 -13.74 -8.95
CA LYS A 74 11.46 -14.18 -10.14
C LYS A 74 11.99 -15.51 -9.67
N ARG A 75 11.40 -16.60 -10.17
CA ARG A 75 12.00 -17.93 -10.06
C ARG A 75 13.42 -17.70 -10.56
N ALA A 76 14.37 -17.64 -9.63
CA ALA A 76 15.75 -17.83 -9.97
C ALA A 76 15.73 -19.23 -10.59
N VAL A 77 15.70 -19.30 -11.91
CA VAL A 77 15.92 -20.53 -12.64
C VAL A 77 17.29 -20.97 -12.15
N LYS A 78 17.29 -22.00 -11.31
CA LYS A 78 18.48 -22.63 -10.77
C LYS A 78 19.27 -23.10 -12.00
N LYS A 79 20.23 -22.29 -12.45
CA LYS A 79 21.18 -22.71 -13.49
C LYS A 79 22.10 -23.70 -12.79
N VAL A 80 21.75 -24.97 -12.90
CA VAL A 80 22.70 -26.07 -12.72
C VAL A 80 23.42 -26.16 -14.06
N ALA A 81 24.69 -25.76 -14.08
CA ALA A 81 25.67 -26.07 -15.11
C ALA A 81 27.03 -26.19 -14.41
#